data_AF-A0A4S9L986-F1
#
_entry.id   AF-A0A4S9L986-F1
#
_cell.length_a   1.000
_cell.length_b   1.000
_cell.length_c   1.000
_cell.angle_alpha   90.00
_cell.angle_beta   90.00
_cell.angle_gamma   90.00
#
_symmetry.space_group_name_H-M   'P 1'
#
loop_
_entity.id
_entity.type
_entity.pdbx_description
1 polymer ?
#
loop_
_entity_poly.entity_id
_entity_poly.type
_entity_poly.pdbx_seq_one_letter_code
_entity_poly.pdbx_strand_id
1 'polypeptide(L)'
;MRQGITMPAIRGQDSKKKTRRHTRDLDQIHDDLHKEKHLEKYKSTKAAEDLPGLGQFYCVECSKWFESESNLTAHSKGKPHKRRVRQLKEEPYSQKEAEAAAGLTWTDNGKRKEDDEMAEAT
;
A
#
# COMPACT_ATOMS: atom_id res chain seq x y z
N MET A 1 32.79 35.81 4.73
CA MET A 1 31.78 34.87 5.24
C MET A 1 31.84 33.60 4.41
N ARG A 2 32.42 32.51 4.92
CA ARG A 2 32.56 31.25 4.16
C ARG A 2 31.23 30.50 4.23
N GLN A 3 30.57 30.34 3.09
CA GLN A 3 29.38 29.48 2.98
C GLN A 3 29.81 28.07 3.42
N GLY A 4 29.19 27.54 4.47
CA GLY A 4 29.46 26.19 4.96
C GLY A 4 29.19 25.19 3.85
N ILE A 5 30.16 24.31 3.61
CA ILE A 5 30.04 23.21 2.65
C ILE A 5 28.96 22.26 3.18
N THR A 6 27.72 22.42 2.70
CA THR A 6 26.68 21.42 2.92
C THR A 6 27.06 20.22 2.07
N MET A 7 27.66 19.20 2.69
CA MET A 7 27.96 17.95 2.00
C MET A 7 26.66 17.40 1.39
N PRO A 8 26.55 17.27 0.06
CA PRO A 8 25.37 16.72 -0.57
C PRO A 8 25.19 15.26 -0.12
N ALA A 9 23.94 14.81 -0.03
CA ALA A 9 23.66 13.44 0.35
C ALA A 9 24.42 12.46 -0.57
N ILE A 10 25.14 11.50 0.04
CA ILE A 10 25.97 10.48 -0.64
C ILE A 10 25.17 9.70 -1.70
N ARG A 11 23.84 9.69 -1.62
CA ARG A 11 22.94 9.14 -2.62
C ARG A 11 21.90 10.19 -3.01
N GLY A 12 21.84 10.53 -4.30
CA GLY A 12 20.89 11.50 -4.88
C GLY A 12 19.42 11.09 -4.71
N GLN A 13 18.50 12.01 -5.01
CA GLN A 13 17.06 11.82 -4.77
C GLN A 13 16.47 10.61 -5.50
N ASP A 14 16.95 10.30 -6.71
CA ASP A 14 16.49 9.16 -7.53
C ASP A 14 16.81 7.81 -6.92
N SER A 15 17.77 7.75 -5.99
CA SER A 15 18.12 6.54 -5.24
C SER A 15 16.92 5.97 -4.46
N LYS A 16 16.01 6.85 -3.99
CA LYS A 16 14.83 6.44 -3.21
C LYS A 16 13.73 5.83 -4.08
N LYS A 17 13.66 6.23 -5.36
CA LYS A 17 12.63 5.78 -6.32
C LYS A 17 12.99 4.46 -7.03
N LYS A 18 14.16 3.89 -6.76
CA LYS A 18 14.60 2.64 -7.40
C LYS A 18 13.75 1.45 -6.94
N THR A 19 13.43 0.54 -7.87
CA THR A 19 12.61 -0.66 -7.65
C THR A 19 13.07 -1.50 -6.46
N ARG A 20 14.38 -1.65 -6.24
CA ARG A 20 14.92 -2.41 -5.09
C ARG A 20 14.54 -1.84 -3.70
N ARG A 21 14.02 -0.61 -3.63
CA ARG A 21 13.58 0.07 -2.41
C ARG A 21 12.09 0.43 -2.46
N HIS A 22 11.37 -0.15 -3.42
CA HIS A 22 9.95 0.09 -3.58
C HIS A 22 9.20 -0.40 -2.34
N THR A 23 8.31 0.46 -1.86
CA THR A 23 7.40 0.18 -0.74
C THR A 23 6.03 -0.15 -1.30
N ARG A 24 5.21 -0.83 -0.51
CA ARG A 24 3.83 -1.16 -0.87
C ARG A 24 3.05 0.10 -1.30
N ASP A 25 2.31 -0.04 -2.39
CA ASP A 25 1.51 1.03 -2.97
C ASP A 25 0.20 1.26 -2.20
N LEU A 26 -0.44 2.42 -2.41
CA LEU A 26 -1.62 2.85 -1.66
C LEU A 26 -2.87 2.02 -2.00
N ASP A 27 -3.00 1.59 -3.25
CA ASP A 27 -4.06 0.71 -3.75
C ASP A 27 -4.01 -0.67 -3.08
N GLN A 28 -2.81 -1.26 -2.97
CA GLN A 28 -2.59 -2.53 -2.27
C GLN A 28 -2.94 -2.46 -0.78
N ILE A 29 -2.63 -1.32 -0.14
CA ILE A 29 -2.97 -1.07 1.27
C ILE A 29 -4.48 -0.86 1.44
N HIS A 30 -5.14 -0.22 0.48
CA HIS A 30 -6.60 -0.10 0.48
C HIS A 30 -7.25 -1.48 0.40
N ASP A 31 -6.77 -2.37 -0.47
CA ASP A 31 -7.21 -3.77 -0.53
C ASP A 31 -6.96 -4.54 0.78
N ASP A 32 -5.82 -4.31 1.46
CA ASP A 32 -5.54 -4.91 2.77
C ASP A 32 -6.55 -4.49 3.85
N LEU A 33 -7.04 -3.26 3.79
CA LEU A 33 -8.03 -2.74 4.74
C LEU A 33 -9.43 -3.31 4.51
N HIS A 34 -9.78 -3.57 3.24
CA HIS A 34 -11.11 -4.12 2.89
C HIS A 34 -11.17 -5.64 2.94
N LYS A 35 -10.05 -6.33 2.68
CA LYS A 35 -10.01 -7.80 2.56
C LYS A 35 -8.98 -8.38 3.55
N GLU A 36 -9.48 -8.94 4.64
CA GLU A 36 -8.63 -9.59 5.66
C GLU A 36 -7.75 -10.71 5.08
N LYS A 37 -8.29 -11.49 4.13
CA LYS A 37 -7.55 -12.54 3.42
C LYS A 37 -6.30 -12.01 2.69
N HIS A 38 -6.34 -10.79 2.19
CA HIS A 38 -5.21 -10.18 1.48
C HIS A 38 -4.09 -9.81 2.45
N LEU A 39 -4.48 -9.26 3.60
CA LEU A 39 -3.56 -8.92 4.70
C LEU A 39 -2.91 -10.16 5.31
N GLU A 40 -3.66 -11.23 5.53
CA GLU A 40 -3.12 -12.52 6.02
C GLU A 40 -2.11 -13.12 5.04
N LYS A 41 -2.47 -13.16 3.75
CA LYS A 41 -1.55 -13.59 2.69
C LYS A 41 -0.27 -12.78 2.73
N TYR A 42 -0.37 -11.45 2.81
CA TYR A 42 0.81 -10.59 2.88
C TYR A 42 1.69 -10.91 4.10
N LYS A 43 1.10 -11.01 5.30
CA LYS A 43 1.84 -11.36 6.52
C LYS A 43 2.51 -12.73 6.40
N SER A 44 1.84 -13.72 5.80
CA SER A 44 2.38 -15.07 5.60
C SER A 44 3.59 -15.11 4.66
N THR A 45 3.73 -14.15 3.74
CA THR A 45 4.90 -14.10 2.82
C THR A 45 6.20 -13.74 3.52
N LYS A 46 6.14 -13.25 4.76
CA LYS A 46 7.29 -12.80 5.52
C LYS A 46 7.52 -13.74 6.70
N ALA A 47 8.72 -14.29 6.79
CA ALA A 47 9.12 -15.13 7.90
C ALA A 47 9.24 -14.28 9.18
N ALA A 48 8.75 -14.80 10.30
CA ALA A 48 8.68 -14.06 11.57
C ALA A 48 10.09 -13.67 12.09
N GLU A 49 11.06 -14.53 11.86
CA GLU A 49 12.46 -14.39 12.28
C GLU A 49 13.21 -13.22 11.62
N ASP A 50 12.83 -12.86 10.39
CA ASP A 50 13.49 -11.78 9.63
C ASP A 50 12.89 -10.39 9.95
N LEU A 51 11.76 -10.36 10.66
CA LEU A 51 10.99 -9.16 10.93
C LEU A 51 11.37 -8.55 12.29
N PRO A 52 11.39 -7.21 12.41
CA PRO A 52 11.58 -6.58 13.71
C PRO A 52 10.42 -6.94 14.64
N GLY A 53 10.73 -7.21 15.91
CA GLY A 53 9.74 -7.59 16.91
C GLY A 53 9.00 -8.90 16.60
N LEU A 54 9.63 -9.84 15.87
CA LEU A 54 9.04 -11.12 15.45
C LEU A 54 7.73 -10.97 14.66
N GLY A 55 7.54 -9.83 13.99
CA GLY A 55 6.31 -9.55 13.25
C GLY A 55 5.08 -9.37 14.16
N GLN A 56 5.24 -8.94 15.41
CA GLN A 56 4.11 -8.69 16.31
C GLN A 56 3.52 -7.28 16.11
N PHE A 57 4.37 -6.27 15.92
CA PHE A 57 3.94 -4.88 15.86
C PHE A 57 3.90 -4.37 14.42
N TYR A 58 2.71 -4.41 13.81
CA TYR A 58 2.49 -4.00 12.41
C TYR A 58 1.52 -2.84 12.27
N CYS A 59 1.90 -1.81 11.53
CA CYS A 59 0.97 -0.79 11.05
C CYS A 59 0.56 -1.12 9.61
N VAL A 60 -0.73 -1.43 9.42
CA VAL A 60 -1.31 -1.79 8.11
C VAL A 60 -1.20 -0.62 7.13
N GLU A 61 -1.63 0.56 7.57
CA GLU A 61 -1.70 1.76 6.73
C GLU A 61 -0.35 2.21 6.19
N CYS A 62 0.72 2.06 6.98
CA CYS A 62 2.07 2.45 6.60
C CYS A 62 2.92 1.27 6.11
N SER A 63 2.35 0.07 6.06
CA SER A 63 3.01 -1.21 5.71
C SER A 63 4.38 -1.40 6.40
N LYS A 64 4.45 -1.05 7.68
CA LYS A 64 5.71 -1.02 8.44
C LYS A 64 5.63 -1.84 9.71
N TRP A 65 6.69 -2.62 9.94
CA TRP A 65 6.93 -3.40 11.15
C TRP A 65 7.77 -2.60 12.16
N PHE A 66 7.46 -2.78 13.44
CA PHE A 66 8.13 -2.13 14.56
C PHE A 66 8.67 -3.18 15.54
N GLU A 67 9.66 -2.79 16.33
CA GLU A 67 10.25 -3.67 17.35
C GLU A 67 9.41 -3.79 18.63
N SER A 68 8.62 -2.76 18.97
CA SER A 68 7.90 -2.66 20.24
C SER A 68 6.55 -1.96 20.09
N GLU A 69 5.66 -2.19 21.07
CA GLU A 69 4.35 -1.53 21.15
C GLU A 69 4.46 -0.01 21.35
N SER A 70 5.42 0.45 22.14
CA SER A 70 5.65 1.89 22.38
C SER A 70 6.01 2.62 21.08
N ASN A 71 6.79 1.97 20.20
CA ASN A 71 7.13 2.53 18.90
C ASN A 71 5.93 2.57 17.95
N LEU A 72 5.07 1.55 17.98
CA LEU A 72 3.84 1.53 17.20
C LEU A 72 2.90 2.66 17.65
N THR A 73 2.68 2.82 18.96
CA THR A 73 1.81 3.88 19.49
C THR A 73 2.38 5.29 19.22
N ALA A 74 3.70 5.48 19.29
CA ALA A 74 4.36 6.72 18.91
C ALA A 74 4.22 6.99 17.41
N HIS A 75 4.36 5.96 16.56
CA HIS A 75 4.16 6.07 15.12
C HIS A 75 2.74 6.52 14.76
N SER A 76 1.71 5.92 15.36
CA SER A 76 0.31 6.25 15.11
C SER A 76 -0.02 7.72 15.43
N LYS A 77 0.63 8.29 16.44
CA LYS A 77 0.45 9.71 16.81
C LYS A 77 1.19 10.67 15.87
N GLY A 78 2.16 10.17 15.11
CA GLY A 78 3.04 10.94 14.25
C GLY A 78 2.35 11.55 13.02
N LYS A 79 2.92 12.68 12.55
CA LYS A 79 2.51 13.33 11.28
C LYS A 79 2.55 12.42 10.04
N PRO A 80 3.57 11.55 9.82
CA PRO A 80 3.61 10.75 8.60
C PRO A 80 2.45 9.75 8.51
N HIS A 81 2.10 9.12 9.64
CA HIS A 81 0.96 8.22 9.74
C HIS A 81 -0.34 8.96 9.47
N LYS A 82 -0.59 10.08 10.16
CA LYS A 82 -1.78 10.91 9.92
C LYS A 82 -1.92 11.38 8.47
N ARG A 83 -0.81 11.66 7.78
CA ARG A 83 -0.83 11.98 6.35
C ARG A 83 -1.24 10.77 5.51
N ARG A 84 -0.74 9.58 5.84
CA ARG A 84 -1.11 8.32 5.17
C ARG A 84 -2.58 7.99 5.36
N VAL A 85 -3.11 8.08 6.59
CA VAL A 85 -4.55 7.91 6.86
C VAL A 85 -5.40 8.82 5.98
N ARG A 86 -5.00 10.08 5.82
CA ARG A 86 -5.72 11.04 4.96
C ARG A 86 -5.71 10.62 3.49
N GLN A 87 -4.57 10.14 2.99
CA GLN A 87 -4.46 9.62 1.62
C GLN A 87 -5.34 8.37 1.40
N LEU A 88 -5.42 7.49 2.40
CA LEU A 88 -6.21 6.25 2.32
C LEU A 88 -7.73 6.48 2.42
N LYS A 89 -8.17 7.70 2.78
CA LYS A 89 -9.60 8.06 2.76
C LYS A 89 -10.10 8.37 1.36
N GLU A 90 -9.20 8.77 0.46
CA GLU A 90 -9.52 9.02 -0.94
C GLU A 90 -9.54 7.68 -1.68
N GLU A 91 -10.42 7.56 -2.67
CA GLU A 91 -10.50 6.35 -3.49
C GLU A 91 -9.16 6.17 -4.24
N PRO A 92 -8.54 4.98 -4.19
CA PRO A 92 -7.26 4.77 -4.83
C PRO A 92 -7.41 4.81 -6.35
N TYR A 93 -6.53 5.59 -7.00
CA TYR A 93 -6.49 5.67 -8.45
C TYR A 93 -6.28 4.29 -9.07
N SER A 94 -7.14 3.92 -10.02
CA SER A 94 -7.07 2.63 -10.68
C SER A 94 -6.81 2.75 -12.18
N GLN A 95 -6.26 1.68 -12.77
CA GLN A 95 -6.02 1.62 -14.21
C GLN A 95 -7.30 1.83 -15.03
N LYS A 96 -8.45 1.40 -14.51
CA LYS A 96 -9.76 1.59 -15.17
C LYS A 96 -10.13 3.06 -15.28
N GLU A 97 -9.81 3.85 -14.26
CA GLU A 97 -10.02 5.30 -14.30
C GLU A 97 -9.09 5.99 -15.30
N ALA A 98 -7.85 5.50 -15.42
CA ALA A 98 -6.91 5.98 -16.44
C ALA A 98 -7.43 5.72 -17.86
N GLU A 99 -7.93 4.52 -18.11
CA GLU A 99 -8.49 4.12 -19.40
C GLU A 99 -9.78 4.89 -19.73
N ALA A 100 -10.68 5.04 -18.75
CA ALA A 100 -11.88 5.86 -18.89
C ALA A 100 -11.55 7.32 -19.22
N ALA A 101 -10.54 7.91 -18.56
CA ALA A 101 -10.07 9.27 -18.86
C ALA A 101 -9.44 9.38 -20.26
N ALA A 102 -8.81 8.31 -20.75
CA ALA A 102 -8.28 8.21 -22.11
C ALA A 102 -9.37 7.93 -23.18
N GLY A 103 -10.64 7.77 -22.77
CA GLY A 103 -11.75 7.44 -23.67
C GLY A 103 -11.81 5.96 -24.07
N LEU A 104 -10.98 5.10 -23.48
CA LEU A 104 -11.11 3.66 -23.54
C LEU A 104 -12.06 3.22 -22.43
N THR A 105 -13.37 3.33 -22.65
CA THR A 105 -14.30 2.64 -21.77
C THR A 105 -14.24 1.15 -22.06
N TRP A 106 -14.00 0.35 -21.01
CA TRP A 106 -14.28 -1.08 -21.04
C TRP A 106 -15.72 -1.25 -21.53
N THR A 107 -15.90 -1.83 -22.71
CA THR A 107 -17.22 -2.23 -23.17
C THR A 107 -17.69 -3.28 -22.19
N ASP A 108 -18.62 -2.90 -21.31
CA ASP A 108 -19.41 -3.85 -20.55
C ASP A 108 -20.30 -4.57 -21.55
N ASN A 109 -19.70 -5.49 -22.30
CA ASN A 109 -20.41 -6.56 -22.97
C ASN A 109 -21.02 -7.34 -21.81
N GLY A 110 -22.25 -6.96 -21.43
CA GLY A 110 -22.92 -7.47 -20.25
C GLY A 110 -22.88 -8.99 -20.17
N LYS A 111 -23.15 -9.55 -18.98
CA LYS A 111 -23.07 -11.00 -18.72
C LYS A 111 -23.58 -11.82 -19.90
N ARG A 112 -22.74 -12.75 -20.38
CA ARG A 112 -23.19 -13.73 -21.37
C ARG A 112 -24.30 -14.53 -20.70
N LYS A 113 -25.42 -14.75 -21.39
CA LYS A 113 -26.63 -15.41 -20.85
C LYS A 113 -26.35 -16.72 -20.10
N GLU A 114 -25.27 -17.41 -20.46
CA GLU A 114 -24.77 -18.64 -19.84
C GLU A 114 -24.48 -18.48 -18.33
N ASP A 115 -24.06 -17.30 -17.87
CA ASP A 115 -23.68 -17.05 -16.47
C ASP A 115 -24.91 -16.79 -15.55
N ASP A 116 -26.05 -16.39 -16.12
CA ASP A 116 -27.29 -16.17 -15.37
C ASP A 116 -28.13 -17.47 -15.25
N GLU A 117 -28.11 -18.35 -16.26
CA GLU A 117 -28.76 -19.68 -16.20
C GLU A 117 -28.15 -20.60 -15.13
N MET A 118 -26.85 -20.47 -14.85
CA MET A 118 -26.16 -21.24 -13.81
C MET A 118 -26.39 -20.72 -12.38
N ALA A 119 -26.80 -19.46 -12.23
CA ALA A 119 -27.07 -18.84 -10.93
C ALA A 119 -28.52 -19.08 -10.44
N GLU A 120 -29.44 -19.35 -11.36
CA GLU A 120 -30.85 -19.65 -11.06
C GLU A 120 -31.09 -21.16 -10.79
N ALA A 121 -30.09 -22.02 -11.10
CA ALA A 121 -30.15 -23.48 -10.94
C ALA A 121 -29.51 -24.01 -9.64
N THR A 122 -29.07 -23.13 -8.74
CA THR A 122 -28.59 -23.44 -7.37
C THR A 122 -29.40 -22.70 -6.34
#